data_AF-A0A6L2Q7F5-F1
#
_entry.id   AF-A0A6L2Q7F5-F1
#
_cell.length_a   1.000
_cell.length_b   1.000
_cell.length_c   1.000
_cell.angle_alpha   90.00
_cell.angle_beta   90.00
_cell.angle_gamma   90.00
#
_symmetry.space_group_name_H-M   'P 1'
#
loop_
_entity.id
_entity.type
_entity.pdbx_description
1 polymer ?
#
loop_
_entity_poly.entity_id
_entity_poly.type
_entity_poly.pdbx_seq_one_letter_code
_entity_poly.pdbx_strand_id
1 'polypeptide(L)'
;MDILKLEIQKKRKELEEKKLLQPSKKYFKRAKLVEKHEEEYWKQYGSQGDEIPSDVDKPATGGIADSDSSDHATLPRRDVIRRLRERGEPVLLFGETELDAFRRLRRSEILEPEVNKGLRNDFQEALEKVDQAFLDEILASQAQDADGRTSNDVKVQDDGITYDEIQKMAANLGKGDRDLDMNVITHFIQVKYEILLMKADAF
;
A
#
# COMPACT_ATOMS: atom_id res chain seq x y z
N MET A 1 -50.89 -33.73 -31.82
CA MET A 1 -51.97 -33.68 -30.81
C MET A 1 -51.81 -34.73 -29.71
N ASP A 2 -51.28 -35.92 -30.01
CA ASP A 2 -51.25 -37.02 -29.03
C ASP A 2 -50.12 -36.90 -28.00
N ILE A 3 -48.96 -36.35 -28.39
CA ILE A 3 -47.84 -36.06 -27.46
C ILE A 3 -48.29 -35.13 -26.33
N LEU A 4 -49.06 -34.10 -26.65
CA LEU A 4 -49.57 -33.14 -25.66
C LEU A 4 -50.59 -33.78 -24.71
N LYS A 5 -51.46 -34.66 -25.23
CA LYS A 5 -52.43 -35.40 -24.41
C LYS A 5 -51.71 -36.36 -23.45
N LEU A 6 -50.66 -37.03 -23.90
CA LEU A 6 -49.82 -37.90 -23.08
C LEU A 6 -49.13 -37.12 -21.95
N GLU A 7 -48.55 -35.96 -22.25
CA GLU A 7 -47.89 -35.14 -21.23
C GLU A 7 -48.90 -34.58 -20.20
N ILE A 8 -50.08 -34.15 -20.64
CA ILE A 8 -51.16 -33.72 -19.73
C ILE A 8 -51.63 -34.86 -18.83
N GLN A 9 -51.76 -36.08 -19.37
CA GLN A 9 -52.12 -37.26 -18.56
C GLN A 9 -51.03 -37.61 -17.55
N LYS A 10 -49.76 -37.54 -17.94
CA LYS A 10 -48.61 -37.76 -17.05
C LYS A 10 -48.62 -36.75 -15.90
N LYS A 11 -48.80 -35.46 -16.20
CA LYS A 11 -48.89 -34.40 -15.19
C LYS A 11 -50.11 -34.54 -14.27
N ARG A 12 -51.24 -35.04 -14.78
CA ARG A 12 -52.42 -35.34 -13.95
C ARG A 12 -52.16 -36.50 -12.99
N LYS A 13 -51.55 -37.59 -13.46
CA LYS A 13 -51.15 -38.72 -12.62
C LYS A 13 -50.19 -38.28 -11.51
N GLU A 14 -49.17 -37.49 -11.83
CA GLU A 14 -48.23 -36.93 -10.84
C GLU A 14 -48.95 -36.12 -9.73
N LEU A 15 -50.01 -35.38 -10.08
CA LEU A 15 -50.79 -34.60 -9.11
C LEU A 15 -51.76 -35.45 -8.28
N GLU A 16 -52.28 -36.54 -8.86
CA GLU A 16 -53.10 -37.54 -8.17
C GLU A 16 -52.27 -38.38 -7.20
N GLU A 17 -51.07 -38.83 -7.61
CA GLU A 17 -50.10 -39.54 -6.78
C GLU A 17 -49.67 -38.70 -5.56
N LYS A 18 -49.41 -37.40 -5.79
CA LYS A 18 -49.08 -36.44 -4.72
C LYS A 18 -50.28 -36.04 -3.86
N LYS A 19 -51.49 -36.54 -4.17
CA LYS A 19 -52.76 -36.26 -3.47
C LYS A 19 -53.06 -34.75 -3.31
N LEU A 20 -52.60 -33.93 -4.25
CA LEU A 20 -52.76 -32.47 -4.19
C LEU A 20 -54.09 -32.00 -4.76
N LEU A 21 -54.71 -32.79 -5.63
CA LEU A 21 -56.03 -32.53 -6.19
C LEU A 21 -57.12 -33.20 -5.35
N GLN A 22 -58.04 -32.41 -4.81
CA GLN A 22 -59.27 -32.94 -4.21
C GLN A 22 -60.32 -33.15 -5.30
N PRO A 23 -61.17 -34.20 -5.22
CA PRO A 23 -62.19 -34.47 -6.24
C PRO A 23 -63.19 -33.32 -6.41
N SER A 24 -63.29 -32.42 -5.43
CA SER A 24 -64.16 -31.24 -5.45
C SER A 24 -63.53 -29.98 -6.07
N LYS A 25 -62.21 -29.94 -6.32
CA LYS A 25 -61.50 -28.72 -6.78
C LYS A 25 -60.54 -28.99 -7.94
N LYS A 26 -60.70 -28.22 -9.02
CA LYS A 26 -59.85 -28.30 -10.23
C LYS A 26 -58.48 -27.63 -10.07
N TYR A 27 -58.25 -26.88 -8.99
CA TYR A 27 -57.01 -26.14 -8.75
C TYR A 27 -56.40 -26.54 -7.40
N PHE A 28 -55.08 -26.38 -7.28
CA PHE A 28 -54.33 -26.60 -6.06
C PHE A 28 -53.38 -25.41 -5.80
N LYS A 29 -52.99 -25.22 -4.54
CA LYS A 29 -52.03 -24.16 -4.18
C LYS A 29 -50.61 -24.63 -4.49
N ARG A 30 -49.80 -23.80 -5.16
CA ARG A 30 -48.39 -24.09 -5.46
C ARG A 30 -47.58 -24.40 -4.21
N ALA A 31 -47.87 -23.73 -3.08
CA ALA A 31 -47.19 -23.97 -1.81
C ALA A 31 -47.26 -25.44 -1.36
N LYS A 32 -48.40 -26.11 -1.51
CA LYS A 32 -48.55 -27.52 -1.14
C LYS A 32 -47.77 -28.48 -2.05
N LEU A 33 -47.58 -28.09 -3.32
CA LEU A 33 -46.74 -28.84 -4.24
C LEU A 33 -45.27 -28.75 -3.81
N VAL A 34 -44.80 -27.54 -3.50
CA VAL A 34 -43.42 -27.30 -3.06
C VAL A 34 -43.11 -28.09 -1.78
N GLU A 35 -43.99 -28.04 -0.78
CA GLU A 35 -43.85 -28.79 0.47
C GLU A 35 -43.68 -30.30 0.24
N LYS A 36 -44.48 -30.88 -0.67
CA LYS A 36 -44.35 -32.30 -1.04
C LYS A 36 -43.04 -32.62 -1.73
N HIS A 37 -42.54 -31.72 -2.58
CA HIS A 37 -41.24 -31.89 -3.23
C HIS A 37 -40.09 -31.77 -2.23
N GLU A 38 -40.17 -30.86 -1.26
CA GLU A 38 -39.19 -30.70 -0.18
C GLU A 38 -39.18 -31.92 0.75
N GLU A 39 -40.35 -32.46 1.11
CA GLU A 39 -40.47 -33.72 1.85
C GLU A 39 -39.85 -34.90 1.08
N GLU A 40 -40.10 -35.01 -0.23
CA GLU A 40 -39.50 -36.04 -1.09
C GLU A 40 -37.98 -35.88 -1.17
N TYR A 41 -37.49 -34.64 -1.34
CA TYR A 41 -36.07 -34.32 -1.35
C TYR A 41 -35.41 -34.67 -0.02
N TRP A 42 -36.02 -34.29 1.10
CA TRP A 42 -35.51 -34.60 2.43
C TRP A 42 -35.58 -36.11 2.75
N LYS A 43 -36.56 -36.83 2.20
CA LYS A 43 -36.59 -38.31 2.34
C LYS A 43 -35.52 -39.01 1.51
N GLN A 44 -35.19 -38.47 0.34
CA GLN A 44 -34.15 -39.05 -0.52
C GLN A 44 -32.73 -38.64 -0.12
N TYR A 45 -32.55 -37.42 0.38
CA TYR A 45 -31.24 -36.82 0.62
C TYR A 45 -31.03 -36.31 2.05
N GLY A 46 -32.07 -36.21 2.87
CA GLY A 46 -32.02 -35.69 4.24
C GLY A 46 -31.53 -36.69 5.30
N SER A 47 -30.93 -37.80 4.88
CA SER A 47 -30.16 -38.70 5.74
C SER A 47 -28.70 -38.80 5.31
N GLN A 48 -28.11 -37.67 4.91
CA GLN A 48 -26.68 -37.43 5.09
C GLN A 48 -26.50 -36.27 6.06
N GLY A 49 -26.76 -36.55 7.34
CA GLY A 49 -26.13 -35.78 8.40
C GLY A 49 -24.72 -36.34 8.58
N ASP A 50 -23.72 -35.61 8.12
CA ASP A 50 -22.38 -35.70 8.71
C ASP A 50 -22.25 -34.53 9.67
N GLU A 51 -22.54 -34.80 10.94
CA GLU A 51 -21.64 -34.36 12.00
C GLU A 51 -20.74 -35.57 12.31
N ILE A 52 -19.49 -35.55 11.83
CA ILE A 52 -18.24 -36.04 12.47
C ILE A 52 -17.06 -35.86 11.47
N PRO A 53 -15.83 -35.60 11.96
CA PRO A 53 -14.69 -35.12 11.19
C PRO A 53 -13.81 -36.27 10.62
N SER A 54 -12.78 -35.89 9.85
CA SER A 54 -11.64 -36.69 9.35
C SER A 54 -11.83 -37.45 8.02
N ASP A 55 -11.18 -36.87 7.01
CA ASP A 55 -10.28 -37.53 6.05
C ASP A 55 -10.80 -38.34 4.84
N VAL A 56 -10.25 -37.96 3.67
CA VAL A 56 -10.05 -38.68 2.40
C VAL A 56 -11.12 -38.58 1.27
N ASP A 57 -10.77 -37.71 0.31
CA ASP A 57 -10.84 -37.77 -1.15
C ASP A 57 -12.16 -37.73 -1.95
N LYS A 58 -12.37 -36.55 -2.58
CA LYS A 58 -13.06 -36.39 -3.88
C LYS A 58 -12.03 -36.19 -4.99
N PRO A 59 -12.29 -36.70 -6.21
CA PRO A 59 -11.31 -36.75 -7.29
C PRO A 59 -11.05 -35.35 -7.89
N ALA A 60 -9.80 -35.16 -8.26
CA ALA A 60 -9.23 -33.92 -8.78
C ALA A 60 -9.87 -33.45 -10.09
N THR A 61 -10.25 -32.17 -10.12
CA THR A 61 -9.99 -31.31 -11.28
C THR A 61 -9.75 -29.88 -10.79
N GLY A 62 -8.47 -29.54 -10.61
CA GLY A 62 -7.92 -28.20 -10.82
C GLY A 62 -8.42 -27.05 -9.94
N GLY A 63 -8.19 -27.12 -8.63
CA GLY A 63 -8.20 -25.94 -7.76
C GLY A 63 -7.23 -26.19 -6.62
N ILE A 64 -6.17 -25.39 -6.55
CA ILE A 64 -5.12 -25.48 -5.51
C ILE A 64 -5.80 -25.32 -4.15
N ALA A 65 -6.06 -26.45 -3.49
CA ALA A 65 -6.55 -26.52 -2.13
C ALA A 65 -5.36 -26.21 -1.22
N ASP A 66 -5.24 -24.95 -0.85
CA ASP A 66 -4.35 -24.54 0.23
C ASP A 66 -5.07 -24.84 1.55
N SER A 67 -4.80 -26.06 2.04
CA SER A 67 -5.16 -26.54 3.36
C SER A 67 -4.30 -25.82 4.40
N ASP A 68 -4.59 -24.55 4.67
CA ASP A 68 -4.06 -23.89 5.86
C ASP A 68 -5.13 -23.93 6.96
N SER A 69 -5.06 -25.04 7.72
CA SER A 69 -5.83 -25.27 8.95
C SER A 69 -5.12 -24.62 10.15
N SER A 70 -4.49 -23.46 9.96
CA SER A 70 -4.13 -22.62 11.08
C SER A 70 -5.33 -21.76 11.45
N ASP A 71 -5.61 -21.68 12.74
CA ASP A 71 -6.53 -20.72 13.35
C ASP A 71 -6.06 -19.30 13.01
N HIS A 72 -6.33 -18.89 11.77
CA HIS A 72 -5.98 -17.58 11.28
C HIS A 72 -6.86 -16.60 12.05
N ALA A 73 -6.23 -15.78 12.89
CA ALA A 73 -6.85 -14.65 13.56
C ALA A 73 -7.86 -13.97 12.61
N THR A 74 -9.14 -14.26 12.82
CA THR A 74 -10.19 -13.81 11.92
C THR A 74 -10.36 -12.33 12.16
N LEU A 75 -9.99 -11.53 11.16
CA LEU A 75 -10.25 -10.09 11.23
C LEU A 75 -11.75 -9.86 11.32
N PRO A 76 -12.21 -8.89 12.13
CA PRO A 76 -13.62 -8.52 12.18
C PRO A 76 -14.14 -8.24 10.78
N ARG A 77 -15.35 -8.74 10.48
CA ARG A 77 -16.00 -8.60 9.16
C ARG A 77 -15.97 -7.16 8.63
N ARG A 78 -16.14 -6.16 9.50
CA ARG A 78 -16.10 -4.73 9.12
C ARG A 78 -14.76 -4.33 8.50
N ASP A 79 -13.65 -4.83 9.04
CA ASP A 79 -12.33 -4.51 8.54
C ASP A 79 -12.03 -5.24 7.23
N VAL A 80 -12.54 -6.46 7.06
CA VAL A 80 -12.46 -7.21 5.79
C VAL A 80 -13.16 -6.44 4.68
N ILE A 81 -14.37 -5.96 4.94
CA ILE A 81 -15.14 -5.13 4.00
C ILE A 81 -14.37 -3.84 3.66
N ARG A 82 -13.83 -3.15 4.67
CA ARG A 82 -13.05 -1.92 4.45
C ARG A 82 -11.85 -2.18 3.54
N ARG A 83 -11.04 -3.20 3.85
CA ARG A 83 -9.83 -3.54 3.08
C ARG A 83 -10.12 -4.01 1.65
N LEU A 84 -11.22 -4.76 1.46
CA LEU A 84 -11.68 -5.15 0.11
C LEU A 84 -12.12 -3.93 -0.69
N ARG A 85 -12.89 -3.00 -0.10
CA ARG A 85 -13.32 -1.77 -0.77
C ARG A 85 -12.17 -0.83 -1.10
N GLU A 86 -11.19 -0.70 -0.21
CA GLU A 86 -9.98 0.10 -0.44
C GLU A 86 -9.18 -0.42 -1.64
N ARG A 87 -9.21 -1.73 -1.90
CA ARG A 87 -8.62 -2.37 -3.08
C ARG A 87 -9.54 -2.37 -4.32
N GLY A 88 -10.79 -1.93 -4.19
CA GLY A 88 -11.79 -2.01 -5.27
C GLY A 88 -12.32 -3.41 -5.55
N GLU A 89 -12.12 -4.36 -4.63
CA GLU A 89 -12.54 -5.76 -4.77
C GLU A 89 -13.99 -5.97 -4.29
N PRO A 90 -14.75 -6.91 -4.89
CA PRO A 90 -16.08 -7.26 -4.41
C PRO A 90 -16.07 -7.73 -2.96
N VAL A 91 -17.06 -7.27 -2.18
CA VAL A 91 -17.15 -7.58 -0.74
C VAL A 91 -17.54 -9.04 -0.47
N LEU A 92 -18.41 -9.60 -1.31
CA LEU A 92 -18.86 -10.99 -1.23
C LEU A 92 -19.27 -11.44 -2.64
N LEU A 93 -18.73 -12.57 -3.08
CA LEU A 93 -19.10 -13.22 -4.33
C LEU A 93 -20.30 -14.15 -4.13
N PHE A 94 -21.00 -14.50 -5.22
CA PHE A 94 -22.13 -15.42 -5.16
C PHE A 94 -21.65 -16.82 -4.73
N GLY A 95 -22.26 -17.37 -3.68
CA GLY A 95 -21.88 -18.66 -3.10
C GLY A 95 -20.62 -18.63 -2.21
N GLU A 96 -20.05 -17.44 -1.95
CA GLU A 96 -18.91 -17.26 -1.05
C GLU A 96 -19.41 -17.09 0.40
N THR A 97 -18.70 -17.66 1.38
CA THR A 97 -18.95 -17.39 2.81
C THR A 97 -18.13 -16.20 3.30
N GLU A 98 -18.43 -15.68 4.49
CA GLU A 98 -17.66 -14.56 5.05
C GLU A 98 -16.18 -14.90 5.30
N LEU A 99 -15.89 -16.15 5.63
CA LEU A 99 -14.53 -16.68 5.82
C LEU A 99 -13.79 -16.81 4.48
N ASP A 100 -14.49 -17.21 3.43
CA ASP A 100 -13.89 -17.32 2.09
C ASP A 100 -13.52 -15.93 1.54
N ALA A 101 -14.37 -14.92 1.77
CA ALA A 101 -14.04 -13.54 1.44
C ALA A 101 -12.81 -13.02 2.21
N PHE A 102 -12.62 -13.46 3.47
CA PHE A 102 -11.43 -13.14 4.25
C PHE A 102 -10.18 -13.84 3.71
N ARG A 103 -10.26 -15.13 3.36
CA ARG A 103 -9.17 -15.87 2.71
C ARG A 103 -8.79 -15.25 1.38
N ARG A 104 -9.77 -14.82 0.59
CA ARG A 104 -9.54 -14.09 -0.67
C ARG A 104 -8.84 -12.78 -0.42
N LEU A 105 -9.30 -11.96 0.53
CA LEU A 105 -8.61 -10.73 0.92
C LEU A 105 -7.15 -11.01 1.30
N ARG A 106 -6.90 -12.05 2.10
CA ARG A 106 -5.56 -12.42 2.53
C ARG A 106 -4.67 -12.83 1.36
N ARG A 107 -5.21 -13.59 0.41
CA ARG A 107 -4.52 -13.95 -0.83
C ARG A 107 -4.17 -12.71 -1.65
N SER A 108 -5.11 -11.77 -1.79
CA SER A 108 -4.88 -10.50 -2.47
C SER A 108 -3.81 -9.65 -1.78
N GLU A 109 -3.78 -9.62 -0.44
CA GLU A 109 -2.74 -8.94 0.35
C GLU A 109 -1.33 -9.49 0.12
N ILE A 110 -1.21 -10.81 -0.06
CA ILE A 110 0.08 -11.48 -0.27
C ILE A 110 0.58 -11.28 -1.69
N LEU A 111 -0.31 -11.37 -2.68
CA LEU A 111 0.04 -11.25 -4.09
C LEU A 111 0.33 -9.80 -4.49
N GLU A 112 -0.48 -8.88 -3.99
CA GLU A 112 -0.40 -7.45 -4.30
C GLU A 112 -0.25 -6.66 -3.00
N PRO A 113 0.99 -6.54 -2.47
CA PRO A 113 1.22 -5.67 -1.34
C PRO A 113 0.79 -4.24 -1.71
N GLU A 114 0.09 -3.56 -0.80
CA GLU A 114 -0.40 -2.20 -1.02
C GLU A 114 0.77 -1.22 -1.16
N VAL A 115 1.33 -1.09 -2.36
CA VAL A 115 2.33 -0.04 -2.69
C VAL A 115 1.63 1.30 -2.97
N ASN A 116 0.29 1.29 -3.13
CA ASN A 116 -0.49 2.40 -3.66
C ASN A 116 -1.35 3.14 -2.62
N LYS A 117 -1.13 2.94 -1.33
CA LYS A 117 -1.61 3.86 -0.28
C LYS A 117 -0.44 4.68 0.22
N GLY A 118 -0.25 5.89 -0.32
CA GLY A 118 0.59 6.88 0.38
C GLY A 118 1.33 7.89 -0.49
N LEU A 119 1.78 7.55 -1.70
CA LEU A 119 2.66 8.44 -2.47
C LEU A 119 2.06 9.80 -2.87
N ARG A 120 0.75 9.97 -2.74
CA ARG A 120 0.08 11.23 -3.08
C ARG A 120 -0.06 12.20 -1.89
N ASN A 121 0.08 11.71 -0.66
CA ASN A 121 0.10 12.56 0.53
C ASN A 121 1.50 12.61 1.15
N ASP A 122 2.23 11.49 1.19
CA ASP A 122 3.55 11.43 1.81
C ASP A 122 4.61 12.21 1.01
N PHE A 123 4.48 12.26 -0.33
CA PHE A 123 5.37 13.07 -1.16
C PHE A 123 5.07 14.57 -1.02
N GLN A 124 3.79 14.92 -0.87
CA GLN A 124 3.38 16.30 -0.63
C GLN A 124 3.77 16.75 0.79
N GLU A 125 3.65 15.88 1.80
CA GLU A 125 4.12 16.12 3.17
C GLU A 125 5.65 16.21 3.23
N ALA A 126 6.37 15.37 2.49
CA ALA A 126 7.83 15.46 2.39
C ALA A 126 8.27 16.77 1.72
N LEU A 127 7.57 17.20 0.65
CA LEU A 127 7.84 18.46 -0.03
C LEU A 127 7.51 19.66 0.87
N GLU A 128 6.36 19.63 1.55
CA GLU A 128 5.96 20.67 2.50
C GLU A 128 6.92 20.76 3.70
N LYS A 129 7.47 19.63 4.16
CA LYS A 129 8.47 19.60 5.23
C LYS A 129 9.83 20.14 4.78
N VAL A 130 10.22 19.90 3.52
CA VAL A 130 11.43 20.51 2.93
C VAL A 130 11.23 22.02 2.78
N ASP A 131 10.07 22.46 2.30
CA ASP A 131 9.73 23.88 2.17
C ASP A 131 9.68 24.57 3.54
N GLN A 132 9.11 23.94 4.56
CA GLN A 132 9.11 24.44 5.94
C GLN A 132 10.54 24.56 6.49
N ALA A 133 11.39 23.55 6.31
CA ALA A 133 12.78 23.61 6.74
C ALA A 133 13.55 24.75 6.06
N PHE A 134 13.28 25.01 4.78
CA PHE A 134 13.87 26.14 4.04
C PHE A 134 13.37 27.49 4.56
N LEU A 135 12.07 27.63 4.83
CA LEU A 135 11.51 28.85 5.42
C LEU A 135 12.05 29.11 6.82
N ASP A 136 12.20 28.06 7.64
CA ASP A 136 12.78 28.15 8.98
C ASP A 136 14.26 28.56 8.92
N GLU A 137 15.03 28.07 7.94
CA GLU A 137 16.41 28.50 7.71
C GLU A 137 16.49 29.97 7.25
N ILE A 138 15.58 30.42 6.37
CA ILE A 138 15.49 31.83 5.98
C ILE A 138 15.09 32.71 7.17
N LEU A 139 14.12 32.28 7.97
CA LEU A 139 13.67 33.02 9.14
C LEU A 139 14.78 33.08 10.20
N ALA A 140 15.50 31.97 10.41
CA ALA A 140 16.62 31.91 11.33
C ALA A 140 17.81 32.74 10.85
N SER A 141 18.12 32.75 9.55
CA SER A 141 19.16 33.61 8.99
C SER A 141 18.78 35.10 9.06
N GLN A 142 17.54 35.47 8.76
CA GLN A 142 17.05 36.84 8.98
C GLN A 142 17.04 37.25 10.46
N ALA A 143 16.73 36.34 11.38
CA ALA A 143 16.81 36.60 12.80
C ALA A 143 18.26 36.77 13.29
N GLN A 144 19.23 36.11 12.63
CA GLN A 144 20.66 36.34 12.86
C GLN A 144 21.18 37.64 12.20
N ASP A 145 20.56 38.08 11.10
CA ASP A 145 20.86 39.38 10.48
C ASP A 145 20.41 40.59 11.34
N ALA A 146 19.53 40.39 12.31
CA ALA A 146 19.17 41.41 13.31
C ALA A 146 20.31 41.75 14.28
N ASP A 147 21.37 40.93 14.33
CA ASP A 147 22.61 41.17 15.09
C ASP A 147 23.76 41.71 14.21
N GLY A 148 23.43 42.24 13.03
CA GLY A 148 24.34 43.10 12.25
C GLY A 148 25.46 42.38 11.51
N ARG A 149 25.25 41.14 11.06
CA ARG A 149 26.21 40.44 10.19
C ARG A 149 25.50 39.85 8.97
N THR A 150 25.51 40.62 7.89
CA THR A 150 25.09 40.19 6.56
C THR A 150 25.83 38.91 6.15
N SER A 151 25.09 37.83 5.96
CA SER A 151 25.58 36.48 5.59
C SER A 151 26.24 36.36 4.22
N ASN A 152 26.32 37.44 3.43
CA ASN A 152 27.06 37.50 2.16
C ASN A 152 28.36 38.30 2.21
N ASP A 153 28.81 38.74 3.39
CA ASP A 153 30.10 39.41 3.55
C ASP A 153 31.13 38.38 4.06
N VAL A 154 31.86 37.75 3.12
CA VAL A 154 33.05 36.95 3.46
C VAL A 154 34.10 37.94 3.96
N LYS A 155 34.11 38.16 5.28
CA LYS A 155 35.22 38.85 5.95
C LYS A 155 36.46 37.98 5.83
N VAL A 156 37.20 38.16 4.74
CA VAL A 156 38.61 37.80 4.68
C VAL A 156 39.25 38.54 5.86
N GLN A 157 39.68 37.79 6.85
CA GLN A 157 40.48 38.37 7.93
C GLN A 157 41.76 38.83 7.26
N ASP A 158 41.96 40.14 7.22
CA ASP A 158 43.19 40.78 6.75
C ASP A 158 44.28 40.42 7.78
N ASP A 159 44.80 39.20 7.65
CA ASP A 159 46.02 38.77 8.33
C ASP A 159 47.12 39.59 7.66
N GLY A 160 47.38 40.79 8.21
CA GLY A 160 48.25 41.85 7.67
C GLY A 160 49.72 41.48 7.51
N ILE A 161 49.98 40.35 6.86
CA ILE A 161 51.27 39.79 6.55
C ILE A 161 51.75 40.52 5.31
N THR A 162 52.68 41.45 5.54
CA THR A 162 53.25 42.27 4.49
C THR A 162 54.09 41.41 3.54
N TYR A 163 54.11 41.74 2.26
CA TYR A 163 54.87 41.01 1.22
C TYR A 163 56.36 40.77 1.62
N ASP A 164 56.95 41.72 2.35
CA ASP A 164 58.33 41.64 2.86
C ASP A 164 58.52 40.52 3.89
N GLU A 165 57.48 40.19 4.67
CA GLU A 165 57.51 39.11 5.66
C GLU A 165 57.44 37.74 4.97
N ILE A 166 56.62 37.63 3.91
CA ILE A 166 56.57 36.45 3.04
C ILE A 166 57.94 36.21 2.39
N GLN A 167 58.62 37.27 1.94
CA GLN A 167 59.95 37.15 1.35
C GLN A 167 61.01 36.64 2.34
N LYS A 168 60.91 37.01 3.61
CA LYS A 168 61.77 36.48 4.68
C LYS A 168 61.47 35.00 4.96
N MET A 169 60.20 34.61 5.01
CA MET A 169 59.81 33.21 5.23
C MET A 169 60.18 32.31 4.03
N ALA A 170 60.11 32.84 2.82
CA ALA A 170 60.49 32.14 1.59
C ALA A 170 61.97 31.76 1.51
N ALA A 171 62.87 32.41 2.27
CA ALA A 171 64.29 32.04 2.32
C ALA A 171 64.53 30.62 2.87
N ASN A 172 63.55 30.05 3.58
CA ASN A 172 63.59 28.69 4.11
C ASN A 172 62.70 27.72 3.35
N LEU A 173 62.08 28.16 2.25
CA LEU A 173 61.21 27.34 1.42
C LEU A 173 61.99 26.17 0.81
N GLY A 174 61.45 24.95 0.90
CA GLY A 174 62.03 23.77 0.28
C GLY A 174 63.22 23.16 1.03
N LYS A 175 63.48 23.56 2.27
CA LYS A 175 64.51 22.97 3.14
C LYS A 175 64.02 21.74 3.93
N GLY A 176 62.79 21.26 3.67
CA GLY A 176 62.27 19.99 4.18
C GLY A 176 61.14 20.10 5.21
N ASP A 177 60.72 21.31 5.59
CA ASP A 177 59.55 21.53 6.46
C ASP A 177 58.30 21.80 5.62
N ARG A 178 57.49 20.76 5.44
CA ARG A 178 56.30 20.78 4.57
C ARG A 178 55.22 21.73 5.09
N ASP A 179 55.09 21.88 6.40
CA ASP A 179 54.04 22.71 7.00
C ASP A 179 54.39 24.19 6.87
N LEU A 180 55.67 24.53 7.03
CA LEU A 180 56.18 25.87 6.76
C LEU A 180 56.04 26.22 5.27
N ASP A 181 56.38 25.30 4.37
CA ASP A 181 56.24 25.50 2.93
C ASP A 181 54.77 25.74 2.52
N MET A 182 53.84 24.95 3.08
CA MET A 182 52.41 25.11 2.83
C MET A 182 51.90 26.47 3.31
N ASN A 183 52.29 26.88 4.51
CA ASN A 183 51.88 28.16 5.07
C ASN A 183 52.38 29.32 4.20
N VAL A 184 53.65 29.32 3.78
CA VAL A 184 54.20 30.39 2.92
C VAL A 184 53.45 30.47 1.58
N ILE A 185 53.11 29.34 0.98
CA ILE A 185 52.35 29.29 -0.28
C ILE A 185 50.92 29.81 -0.10
N THR A 186 50.22 29.40 0.96
CA THR A 186 48.86 29.86 1.24
C THR A 186 48.81 31.38 1.44
N HIS A 187 49.71 31.94 2.25
CA HIS A 187 49.78 33.39 2.47
C HIS A 187 50.13 34.15 1.19
N PHE A 188 51.01 33.60 0.35
CA PHE A 188 51.33 34.21 -0.95
C PHE A 188 50.11 34.25 -1.89
N ILE A 189 49.33 33.17 -1.95
CA ILE A 189 48.11 33.10 -2.77
C ILE A 189 47.05 34.09 -2.25
N GLN A 190 46.87 34.19 -0.92
CA GLN A 190 45.94 35.13 -0.30
C GLN A 190 46.29 36.58 -0.67
N VAL A 191 47.53 37.02 -0.45
CA VAL A 191 47.96 38.39 -0.80
C VAL A 191 47.81 38.67 -2.29
N LYS A 192 48.09 37.68 -3.16
CA LYS A 192 47.89 37.84 -4.61
C LYS A 192 46.41 37.97 -5.00
N TYR A 193 45.54 37.23 -4.33
CA TYR A 193 44.10 37.27 -4.57
C TYR A 193 43.51 38.62 -4.11
N GLU A 194 43.92 39.12 -2.94
CA GLU A 194 43.52 40.43 -2.43
C GLU A 194 43.94 41.57 -3.35
N ILE A 195 45.18 41.56 -3.86
CA ILE A 195 45.64 42.56 -4.84
C ILE A 195 44.78 42.51 -6.12
N LEU A 196 44.31 41.32 -6.51
CA LEU A 196 43.50 41.15 -7.72
C LEU A 196 42.06 41.65 -7.51
N LEU A 197 41.48 41.39 -6.33
CA LEU A 197 40.21 41.94 -5.90
C LEU A 197 40.24 43.48 -5.81
N MET A 198 41.25 44.05 -5.13
CA MET A 198 41.41 45.50 -5.05
C MET A 198 41.55 46.18 -6.42
N LYS A 199 42.08 45.48 -7.43
CA LYS A 199 42.14 45.99 -8.81
C LYS A 199 40.82 45.84 -9.58
N ALA A 200 40.01 44.84 -9.23
CA ALA A 200 38.69 44.64 -9.83
C ALA A 200 37.69 45.70 -9.33
N ASP A 201 37.79 46.10 -8.07
CA ASP A 201 36.92 47.12 -7.47
C ASP A 201 37.30 48.57 -7.86
N ALA A 202 38.43 48.76 -8.57
CA ALA A 202 38.92 50.05 -9.02
C ALA A 202 38.47 50.45 -10.45
N PHE A 203 37.56 49.69 -11.06
CA PHE A 203 36.90 49.96 -12.35
C PHE A 203 35.38 50.01 -12.20
#